data_AF-A0A661M582-F1
#
_entry.id   AF-A0A661M582-F1
#
_cell.length_a   1.000
_cell.length_b   1.000
_cell.length_c   1.000
_cell.angle_alpha   90.00
_cell.angle_beta   90.00
_cell.angle_gamma   90.00
#
_symmetry.space_group_name_H-M   'P 1'
#
loop_
_entity.id
_entity.type
_entity.pdbx_description
1 polymer ?
#
loop_
_entity_poly.entity_id
_entity_poly.type
_entity_poly.pdbx_seq_one_letter_code
_entity_poly.pdbx_strand_id
1 'polypeptide(L)'
;MVPLWFWRTVQGTEVDLLVEHGGRLIAIETKFTENPDHSALKGIKALKRFYGEALFEKGYIACRTQSPFPLDKDVEALPVSHIDQYLE
;
A
#
# COMPACT_ATOMS: atom_id res chain seq x y z
N MET A 1 -4.15 18.73 -3.42
CA MET A 1 -4.13 17.66 -4.44
C MET A 1 -2.95 16.77 -4.08
N VAL A 2 -3.19 15.50 -3.80
CA VAL A 2 -2.14 14.55 -3.43
C VAL A 2 -1.69 13.83 -4.72
N PRO A 3 -0.41 13.83 -5.09
CA PRO A 3 0.05 13.14 -6.29
C PRO A 3 -0.22 11.63 -6.20
N LEU A 4 -0.80 11.07 -7.27
CA LEU A 4 -1.14 9.66 -7.38
C LEU A 4 -0.43 9.05 -8.59
N TRP A 5 0.22 7.92 -8.37
CA TRP A 5 1.04 7.24 -9.36
C TRP A 5 0.75 5.74 -9.40
N PHE A 6 1.19 5.10 -10.47
CA PHE A 6 1.33 3.65 -10.55
C PHE A 6 2.83 3.30 -10.57
N TRP A 7 3.23 2.22 -9.90
CA TRP A 7 4.63 1.78 -9.86
C TRP A 7 4.80 0.36 -10.38
N ARG A 8 5.79 0.16 -11.24
CA ARG A 8 6.14 -1.14 -11.81
C ARG A 8 7.63 -1.27 -12.12
N THR A 9 8.19 -2.46 -11.90
CA THR A 9 9.55 -2.80 -12.34
C THR A 9 9.55 -3.42 -13.74
N VAL A 10 10.71 -3.40 -14.41
CA VAL A 10 10.90 -4.09 -15.69
C VAL A 10 10.66 -5.61 -15.60
N GLN A 11 10.85 -6.21 -14.42
CA GLN A 11 10.53 -7.62 -14.15
C GLN A 11 9.04 -7.88 -13.88
N GLY A 12 8.21 -6.83 -13.85
CA GLY A 12 6.75 -6.94 -13.71
C GLY A 12 6.23 -7.00 -12.28
N THR A 13 7.04 -6.65 -11.27
CA THR A 13 6.50 -6.40 -9.92
C THR A 13 5.80 -5.05 -9.91
N GLU A 14 4.64 -4.97 -9.28
CA GLU A 14 3.76 -3.80 -9.33
C GLU A 14 3.34 -3.40 -7.91
N VAL A 15 2.88 -2.15 -7.78
CA VAL A 15 2.02 -1.65 -6.71
C VAL A 15 0.92 -0.86 -7.38
N ASP A 16 -0.35 -1.18 -7.09
CA ASP A 16 -1.51 -0.64 -7.80
C ASP A 16 -1.56 0.90 -7.75
N LEU A 17 -1.35 1.48 -6.57
CA LEU A 17 -1.35 2.92 -6.36
C LEU A 17 -0.23 3.35 -5.42
N LEU A 18 0.36 4.50 -5.72
CA LEU A 18 1.38 5.15 -4.92
C LEU A 18 0.98 6.60 -4.68
N VAL A 19 0.88 6.99 -3.43
CA VAL A 19 0.48 8.33 -3.00
C VAL A 19 1.71 9.04 -2.43
N GLU A 20 2.00 10.23 -2.93
CA GLU A 20 3.10 11.06 -2.40
C GLU A 20 2.59 11.93 -1.25
N HIS A 21 3.14 11.74 -0.06
CA HIS A 21 2.79 12.46 1.16
C HIS A 21 4.06 13.00 1.83
N GLY A 22 4.20 14.33 1.93
CA GLY A 22 5.34 14.96 2.60
C GLY A 22 6.72 14.58 2.04
N GLY A 23 6.83 14.23 0.74
CA GLY A 23 8.07 13.73 0.12
C GLY A 23 8.37 12.26 0.40
N ARG A 24 7.43 11.53 1.00
CA ARG A 24 7.46 10.08 1.23
C ARG A 24 6.29 9.41 0.50
N LEU A 25 6.28 8.09 0.55
CA LEU A 25 5.42 7.25 -0.27
C LEU A 25 4.51 6.38 0.58
N ILE A 26 3.21 6.48 0.33
CA ILE A 26 2.21 5.52 0.79
C ILE A 26 1.89 4.57 -0.36
N ALA A 27 2.12 3.27 -0.14
CA ALA A 27 1.90 2.22 -1.13
C ALA A 27 0.56 1.52 -0.89
N ILE A 28 -0.26 1.36 -1.93
CA ILE A 28 -1.58 0.75 -1.80
C ILE A 28 -1.70 -0.40 -2.81
N GLU A 29 -2.12 -1.55 -2.30
CA GLU A 29 -2.52 -2.74 -3.06
C GLU A 29 -4.00 -2.99 -2.87
N THR A 30 -4.71 -3.29 -3.95
CA THR A 30 -6.14 -3.60 -3.91
C THR A 30 -6.35 -5.11 -3.95
N LYS A 31 -7.24 -5.62 -3.10
CA LYS A 31 -7.59 -7.05 -3.06
C LYS A 31 -9.08 -7.25 -2.82
N PHE A 32 -9.70 -8.10 -3.64
CA PHE A 32 -11.11 -8.47 -3.51
C PHE A 32 -11.29 -9.63 -2.51
N THR A 33 -10.94 -9.37 -1.25
CA THR A 33 -11.07 -10.31 -0.12
C THR A 33 -11.33 -9.54 1.17
N GLU A 34 -11.91 -10.18 2.17
CA GLU A 34 -12.06 -9.59 3.51
C GLU A 34 -10.79 -9.76 4.34
N ASN A 35 -10.09 -10.88 4.17
CA ASN A 35 -8.89 -11.24 4.91
C ASN A 35 -7.73 -11.48 3.93
N PRO A 36 -7.02 -10.42 3.47
CA PRO A 36 -5.80 -10.59 2.70
C PRO A 36 -4.74 -11.35 3.52
N ASP A 37 -3.98 -12.20 2.85
CA ASP A 37 -2.85 -12.89 3.44
C ASP A 37 -1.52 -12.17 3.13
N HIS A 38 -0.40 -12.75 3.60
CA HIS A 38 0.92 -12.17 3.38
C HIS A 38 1.35 -12.11 1.91
N SER A 39 0.69 -12.81 0.98
CA SER A 39 1.00 -12.71 -0.45
C SER A 39 0.67 -11.32 -1.01
N ALA A 40 -0.32 -10.64 -0.41
CA ALA A 40 -0.69 -9.27 -0.76
C ALA A 40 0.43 -8.24 -0.48
N LEU A 41 1.43 -8.61 0.33
CA LEU A 41 2.54 -7.73 0.71
C LEU A 41 3.66 -7.68 -0.35
N LYS A 42 3.61 -8.51 -1.40
CA LYS A 42 4.73 -8.70 -2.33
C LYS A 42 5.14 -7.40 -3.04
N GLY A 43 4.18 -6.65 -3.59
CA GLY A 43 4.44 -5.39 -4.28
C GLY A 43 5.01 -4.34 -3.35
N ILE A 44 4.35 -4.14 -2.20
CA ILE A 44 4.76 -3.18 -1.16
C ILE A 44 6.17 -3.48 -0.64
N LYS A 45 6.49 -4.75 -0.35
CA LYS A 45 7.85 -5.15 0.08
C LYS A 45 8.90 -4.91 -1.01
N ALA A 46 8.55 -5.12 -2.27
CA ALA A 46 9.45 -4.84 -3.38
C ALA A 46 9.72 -3.34 -3.55
N LEU A 47 8.67 -2.51 -3.46
CA LEU A 47 8.77 -1.05 -3.48
C LEU A 47 9.66 -0.54 -2.33
N LYS A 48 9.39 -1.00 -1.10
CA LYS A 48 10.15 -0.65 0.09
C LYS A 48 11.62 -1.01 -0.05
N ARG A 49 11.93 -2.18 -0.62
CA ARG A 49 13.30 -2.59 -0.92
C ARG A 49 13.97 -1.74 -2.01
N PHE A 50 13.20 -1.28 -2.99
CA PHE A 50 13.72 -0.51 -4.14
C PHE A 50 14.09 0.92 -3.75
N TYR A 51 13.22 1.63 -3.02
CA TYR A 51 13.42 3.03 -2.62
C TYR A 51 14.05 3.18 -1.22
N GLY A 52 13.99 2.14 -0.39
CA GLY A 52 14.49 2.15 0.97
C GLY A 52 13.50 2.72 2.01
N GLU A 53 13.83 2.49 3.29
CA GLU A 53 13.00 2.86 4.45
C GLU A 53 12.75 4.38 4.57
N ALA A 54 13.68 5.22 4.09
CA ALA A 54 13.58 6.67 4.22
C ALA A 54 12.40 7.25 3.40
N LEU A 55 12.17 6.71 2.20
CA LEU A 55 11.11 7.15 1.30
C LEU A 55 9.79 6.42 1.55
N PHE A 56 9.81 5.22 2.12
CA PHE A 56 8.60 4.49 2.44
C PHE A 56 7.96 5.02 3.72
N GLU A 57 6.72 5.46 3.67
CA GLU A 57 5.96 5.91 4.83
C GLU A 57 5.12 4.77 5.41
N LYS A 58 4.21 4.23 4.59
CA LYS A 58 3.26 3.20 5.02
C LYS A 58 2.75 2.37 3.83
N GLY A 59 2.32 1.15 4.12
CA GLY A 59 1.63 0.29 3.17
C GLY A 59 0.18 0.05 3.57
N TYR A 60 -0.71 0.02 2.60
CA TYR A 60 -2.11 -0.33 2.79
C TYR A 60 -2.54 -1.44 1.84
N ILE A 61 -3.23 -2.44 2.37
CA ILE A 61 -4.01 -3.38 1.56
C ILE A 61 -5.46 -2.92 1.60
N ALA A 62 -5.90 -2.23 0.53
CA ALA A 62 -7.27 -1.83 0.35
C ALA A 62 -8.12 -3.06 0.03
N CYS A 63 -8.95 -3.49 0.98
CA CYS A 63 -9.71 -4.72 0.88
C CYS A 63 -11.14 -4.54 1.43
N ARG A 64 -11.90 -5.63 1.53
CA ARG A 64 -13.29 -5.59 2.01
C ARG A 64 -13.43 -5.81 3.51
N THR A 65 -12.33 -5.74 4.27
CA THR A 65 -12.41 -5.84 5.73
C THR A 65 -13.38 -4.80 6.29
N GLN A 66 -14.09 -5.15 7.36
CA GLN A 66 -14.98 -4.20 8.05
C GLN A 66 -14.21 -3.26 8.98
N SER A 67 -13.04 -3.69 9.46
CA SER A 67 -12.20 -2.94 10.39
C SER A 67 -10.72 -3.06 10.01
N PRO A 68 -9.91 -2.00 10.21
CA PRO A 68 -8.47 -2.07 10.00
C PRO A 68 -7.80 -3.17 10.85
N PHE A 69 -6.75 -3.80 10.30
CA PHE A 69 -5.88 -4.67 11.08
C PHE A 69 -4.45 -4.72 10.51
N PRO A 70 -3.42 -4.92 11.36
CA PRO A 70 -2.04 -5.00 10.90
C PRO A 70 -1.76 -6.31 10.16
N LEU A 71 -1.02 -6.23 9.05
CA LEU A 71 -0.47 -7.37 8.31
C LEU A 71 1.04 -7.50 8.46
N ASP A 72 1.73 -6.38 8.70
CA ASP A 72 3.17 -6.30 8.95
C ASP A 72 3.45 -5.02 9.77
N LYS A 73 4.71 -4.79 10.16
CA LYS A 73 5.14 -3.65 10.98
C LYS A 73 4.63 -2.30 10.44
N ASP A 74 4.72 -2.11 9.13
CA ASP A 74 4.39 -0.84 8.46
C ASP A 74 3.28 -1.04 7.39
N VAL A 75 2.52 -2.15 7.47
CA VAL A 75 1.46 -2.47 6.50
C VAL A 75 0.17 -2.90 7.20
N GLU A 76 -0.94 -2.25 6.84
CA GLU A 76 -2.27 -2.51 7.39
C GLU A 76 -3.27 -2.89 6.29
N ALA A 77 -4.20 -3.78 6.59
CA ALA A 77 -5.40 -4.00 5.78
C ALA A 77 -6.45 -2.95 6.16
N LEU A 78 -7.03 -2.28 5.18
CA LEU A 78 -8.01 -1.20 5.37
C LEU A 78 -9.29 -1.45 4.56
N PRO A 79 -10.46 -1.00 5.07
CA PRO A 79 -11.69 -0.97 4.28
C PRO A 79 -11.51 -0.05 3.06
N VAL A 80 -11.60 -0.62 1.85
CA VAL A 80 -11.45 0.14 0.60
C VAL A 80 -12.47 1.28 0.47
N SER A 81 -13.64 1.16 1.11
CA SER A 81 -14.70 2.17 1.10
C SER A 81 -14.36 3.46 1.87
N HIS A 82 -13.32 3.44 2.70
CA HIS A 82 -12.91 4.57 3.55
C HIS A 82 -11.40 4.83 3.48
N ILE A 83 -10.73 4.36 2.43
CA ILE A 83 -9.27 4.48 2.33
C ILE A 83 -8.78 5.93 2.30
N ASP A 84 -9.59 6.84 1.77
CA ASP A 84 -9.33 8.28 1.73
C ASP A 84 -9.03 8.87 3.12
N GLN A 85 -9.66 8.33 4.16
CA GLN A 85 -9.47 8.77 5.55
C GLN A 85 -8.08 8.41 6.13
N TYR A 86 -7.28 7.64 5.41
CA TYR A 86 -5.95 7.16 5.81
C TYR A 86 -4.81 7.75 4.97
N LEU A 87 -5.13 8.69 4.08
CA LEU A 87 -4.19 9.33 3.14
C LEU A 87 -3.91 10.80 3.48
N GLU A 88 -4.39 11.29 4.63
CA GLU A 88 -4.16 12.65 5.13
C GLU A 88 -2.87 12.79 5.95
#